data_AF-R6YPV7-F1
#
_entry.id   AF-R6YPV7-F1
#
_cell.length_a   1.000
_cell.length_b   1.000
_cell.length_c   1.000
_cell.angle_alpha   90.00
_cell.angle_beta   90.00
_cell.angle_gamma   90.00
#
_symmetry.space_group_name_H-M   'P 1'
#
loop_
_entity.id
_entity.type
_entity.pdbx_description
1 polymer ?
#
loop_
_entity_poly.entity_id
_entity_poly.type
_entity_poly.pdbx_seq_one_letter_code
_entity_poly.pdbx_strand_id
1 'polypeptide(L)'
;MKENIKPKSEINLRKLMQKLGLGTNAFAEKCGMSSQSMSQFLRNKSLTTNTIYRIAMALDIDPRDMFFPTNEKDDLFSNADKKENEDVAENEPAYPVHENGLVSENQQQMIQTSTFCPHCGKKVRVGVVLLDN
;
A
#
# COMPACT_ATOMS: atom_id res chain seq x y z
N MET A 1 27.51 -3.44 29.52
CA MET A 1 26.75 -2.67 28.51
C MET A 1 25.87 -3.66 27.75
N LYS A 2 24.55 -3.45 27.69
CA LYS A 2 23.67 -4.28 26.83
C LYS A 2 23.71 -3.66 25.44
N GLU A 3 24.49 -4.25 24.54
CA GLU A 3 24.43 -3.88 23.14
C GLU A 3 23.06 -4.26 22.59
N ASN A 4 22.38 -3.30 21.97
CA ASN A 4 21.08 -3.51 21.35
C ASN A 4 21.34 -4.28 20.04
N ILE A 5 21.19 -5.60 20.07
CA ILE A 5 21.39 -6.45 18.89
C ILE A 5 20.29 -6.14 17.89
N LYS A 6 20.60 -5.32 16.89
CA LYS A 6 19.69 -5.04 15.77
C LYS A 6 19.77 -6.18 14.74
N PRO A 7 18.64 -6.57 14.14
CA PRO A 7 18.66 -7.55 13.06
C PRO A 7 19.45 -7.02 11.87
N LYS A 8 20.19 -7.88 11.18
CA LYS A 8 20.94 -7.52 9.96
C LYS A 8 20.03 -7.28 8.75
N SER A 9 18.83 -7.86 8.75
CA SER A 9 17.83 -7.71 7.69
C SER A 9 16.42 -7.67 8.26
N GLU A 10 15.54 -6.91 7.64
CA GLU A 10 14.13 -6.78 7.99
C GLU A 10 13.24 -6.77 6.75
N ILE A 11 11.95 -7.08 6.93
CA ILE A 11 11.00 -7.00 5.83
C ILE A 11 10.71 -5.54 5.51
N ASN A 12 10.76 -5.20 4.23
CA ASN A 12 10.42 -3.87 3.77
C ASN A 12 9.56 -3.93 2.51
N LEU A 13 8.24 -3.82 2.69
CA LEU A 13 7.29 -3.87 1.57
C LEU A 13 7.47 -2.69 0.60
N ARG A 14 7.97 -1.53 1.04
CA ARG A 14 8.22 -0.40 0.15
C ARG A 14 9.36 -0.69 -0.81
N LYS A 15 10.49 -1.20 -0.29
CA LYS A 15 11.62 -1.62 -1.12
C LYS A 15 11.23 -2.75 -2.07
N LEU A 16 10.39 -3.68 -1.62
CA LEU A 16 9.86 -4.75 -2.47
C LEU A 16 8.97 -4.20 -3.61
N MET A 17 8.04 -3.30 -3.30
CA MET A 17 7.19 -2.64 -4.30
C MET A 17 8.03 -1.89 -5.35
N GLN A 18 9.06 -1.16 -4.90
CA GLN A 18 9.99 -0.44 -5.77
C GLN A 18 10.78 -1.40 -6.67
N LYS A 19 11.31 -2.50 -6.13
CA LYS A 19 12.02 -3.53 -6.90
C LYS A 19 11.15 -4.14 -8.01
N LEU A 20 9.83 -4.23 -7.78
CA LEU A 20 8.87 -4.77 -8.75
C LEU A 20 8.24 -3.70 -9.66
N GLY A 21 8.53 -2.42 -9.44
CA GLY A 21 7.92 -1.32 -10.20
C GLY A 21 6.40 -1.20 -9.98
N LEU A 22 5.88 -1.63 -8.83
CA LEU A 22 4.44 -1.66 -8.55
C LEU A 22 4.04 -0.55 -7.59
N GLY A 23 2.97 0.18 -7.93
CA GLY A 23 2.27 1.06 -6.98
C GLY A 23 1.54 0.27 -5.89
N THR A 24 1.20 0.94 -4.79
CA THR A 24 0.57 0.29 -3.61
C THR A 24 -0.76 -0.39 -3.91
N ASN A 25 -1.61 0.21 -4.75
CA ASN A 25 -2.90 -0.38 -5.15
C ASN A 25 -2.71 -1.62 -6.04
N ALA A 26 -1.88 -1.51 -7.08
CA ALA A 26 -1.57 -2.63 -7.96
C ALA A 26 -0.90 -3.79 -7.20
N PHE A 27 -0.01 -3.48 -6.25
CA PHE A 27 0.61 -4.47 -5.38
C PHE A 27 -0.42 -5.16 -4.47
N ALA A 28 -1.35 -4.40 -3.90
CA ALA A 28 -2.43 -4.96 -3.07
C ALA A 28 -3.31 -5.92 -3.88
N GLU A 29 -3.72 -5.52 -5.08
CA GLU A 29 -4.50 -6.35 -6.00
C GLU A 29 -3.76 -7.64 -6.37
N LYS A 30 -2.48 -7.54 -6.78
CA LYS A 30 -1.65 -8.73 -7.08
C LYS A 30 -1.55 -9.68 -5.88
N CYS A 31 -1.41 -9.15 -4.67
CA CYS A 31 -1.32 -9.96 -3.46
C CYS A 31 -2.68 -10.51 -2.97
N GLY A 32 -3.79 -10.19 -3.66
CA GLY A 32 -5.15 -10.57 -3.24
C GLY A 32 -5.55 -9.90 -1.92
N MET A 33 -5.17 -8.64 -1.74
CA MET A 33 -5.33 -7.86 -0.51
C MET A 33 -6.09 -6.55 -0.77
N SER A 34 -6.80 -6.06 0.24
CA SER A 34 -7.43 -4.74 0.15
C SER A 34 -6.42 -3.62 0.34
N SER A 35 -6.63 -2.47 -0.31
CA SER A 35 -5.76 -1.29 -0.15
C SER A 35 -5.66 -0.82 1.31
N GLN A 36 -6.72 -1.01 2.12
CA GLN A 36 -6.70 -0.69 3.54
C GLN A 36 -5.75 -1.61 4.32
N SER A 37 -5.80 -2.92 4.04
CA SER A 37 -4.90 -3.90 4.67
C SER A 37 -3.45 -3.65 4.28
N MET A 38 -3.19 -3.35 3.00
CA MET A 38 -1.85 -3.00 2.52
C MET A 38 -1.34 -1.71 3.18
N SER A 39 -2.19 -0.69 3.29
CA SER A 39 -1.85 0.55 3.98
C SER A 39 -1.49 0.31 5.45
N GLN A 40 -2.18 -0.62 6.12
CA GLN A 40 -1.86 -1.00 7.50
C GLN A 40 -0.50 -1.70 7.59
N PHE A 41 -0.17 -2.57 6.63
CA PHE A 41 1.14 -3.24 6.58
C PHE A 41 2.29 -2.31 6.21
N LEU A 42 2.03 -1.24 5.48
CA LEU A 42 3.06 -0.23 5.19
C LEU A 42 3.36 0.69 6.38
N ARG A 43 2.42 0.79 7.33
CA ARG A 43 2.60 1.50 8.61
C ARG A 43 3.27 0.62 9.66
N ASN A 44 2.91 -0.65 9.70
CA ASN A 44 3.43 -1.60 10.67
C ASN A 44 4.71 -2.26 10.13
N LYS A 45 5.79 -2.25 10.91
CA LYS A 45 7.08 -2.81 10.47
C LYS A 45 7.12 -4.35 10.48
N SER A 46 6.13 -5.02 11.07
CA SER A 46 6.10 -6.47 11.19
C SER A 46 4.89 -7.08 10.48
N LEU A 47 5.15 -8.19 9.78
CA LEU A 47 4.15 -9.04 9.14
C LEU A 47 4.15 -10.43 9.77
N THR A 48 2.99 -11.08 9.78
CA THR A 48 2.90 -12.48 10.19
C THR A 48 3.48 -13.38 9.10
N THR A 49 4.05 -14.51 9.51
CA THR A 49 4.59 -15.54 8.62
C THR A 49 3.59 -15.94 7.52
N ASN A 50 2.32 -16.13 7.88
CA ASN A 50 1.27 -16.46 6.91
C ASN A 50 1.13 -15.37 5.83
N THR A 51 1.20 -14.10 6.21
CA THR A 51 1.07 -13.00 5.26
C THR A 51 2.26 -12.91 4.32
N ILE A 52 3.47 -13.19 4.84
CA ILE A 52 4.69 -13.25 4.03
C ILE A 52 4.55 -14.32 2.95
N TYR A 53 4.14 -15.55 3.31
CA TYR A 53 3.93 -16.62 2.34
C TYR A 53 2.83 -16.31 1.33
N ARG A 54 1.73 -15.67 1.75
CA ARG A 54 0.67 -15.24 0.82
C ARG A 54 1.18 -14.27 -0.24
N ILE A 55 1.97 -13.28 0.18
CA ILE A 55 2.57 -12.31 -0.75
C ILE A 55 3.58 -13.01 -1.66
N ALA A 56 4.45 -13.85 -1.11
CA ALA A 56 5.45 -14.59 -1.86
C ALA A 56 4.83 -15.47 -2.95
N MET A 57 3.79 -16.24 -2.62
CA MET A 57 3.07 -17.08 -3.59
C MET A 57 2.34 -16.25 -4.66
N ALA A 58 1.76 -15.11 -4.27
CA ALA A 58 1.01 -14.28 -5.21
C ALA A 58 1.92 -13.54 -6.21
N LEU A 59 3.16 -13.24 -5.81
CA LEU A 59 4.16 -12.57 -6.65
C LEU A 59 5.15 -13.54 -7.31
N ASP A 60 5.05 -14.83 -7.02
CA ASP A 60 5.97 -15.89 -7.46
C ASP A 60 7.45 -15.57 -7.12
N ILE A 61 7.70 -15.21 -5.86
CA ILE A 61 9.04 -14.90 -5.33
C ILE A 61 9.37 -15.77 -4.11
N ASP A 62 10.65 -15.97 -3.79
CA ASP A 62 11.04 -16.64 -2.54
C ASP A 62 10.79 -15.69 -1.36
N PRO A 63 10.20 -16.16 -0.23
CA PRO A 63 9.97 -15.33 0.95
C PRO A 63 11.23 -14.61 1.47
N ARG A 64 12.44 -15.13 1.22
CA ARG A 64 13.72 -14.51 1.58
C ARG A 64 13.99 -13.24 0.78
N ASP A 65 13.50 -13.13 -0.44
CA ASP A 65 13.66 -11.94 -1.29
C ASP A 65 12.90 -10.72 -0.75
N MET A 66 12.02 -10.93 0.24
CA MET A 66 11.29 -9.86 0.93
C MET A 66 12.09 -9.21 2.08
N PHE A 67 13.25 -9.77 2.45
CA PHE A 67 14.10 -9.28 3.53
C PHE A 67 15.25 -8.44 2.99
N PHE A 68 15.33 -7.20 3.45
CA PHE A 68 16.33 -6.23 3.02
C PHE A 68 17.31 -5.94 4.16
N PRO A 69 18.61 -5.73 3.89
CA PRO A 69 19.57 -5.34 4.91
C PRO A 69 19.20 -4.03 5.62
N THR A 70 19.40 -3.98 6.94
CA THR A 70 19.05 -2.82 7.79
C THR A 70 20.15 -1.74 7.83
N ASN A 71 21.31 -2.07 7.31
CA ASN A 71 22.56 -1.31 7.40
C ASN A 71 22.99 -0.70 6.05
N GLU A 72 22.18 -0.86 5.01
CA GLU A 72 22.40 -0.24 3.71
C GLU A 72 21.76 1.15 3.71
N LYS A 73 22.61 2.19 3.61
CA LYS A 73 22.15 3.54 3.25
C LYS A 73 21.45 3.45 1.91
N ASP A 74 20.31 4.12 1.77
CA ASP A 74 19.37 4.03 0.65
C ASP A 74 19.93 4.54 -0.71
N ASP A 75 21.25 4.59 -0.88
CA ASP A 75 21.96 5.19 -2.01
C ASP A 75 22.12 4.25 -3.22
N LEU A 76 21.76 2.97 -3.09
CA LEU A 76 21.98 1.95 -4.14
C LEU A 76 20.82 1.78 -5.15
N PHE A 77 19.76 2.58 -5.04
CA PHE A 77 18.68 2.61 -6.05
C PHE A 77 18.74 3.86 -6.95
N SER A 78 19.94 4.41 -7.16
CA SER A 78 20.17 5.41 -8.20
C SER A 78 20.44 4.70 -9.54
N ASN A 79 19.54 4.91 -10.49
CA ASN A 79 19.58 4.37 -11.85
C ASN A 79 20.95 4.49 -12.55
N ALA A 80 21.53 3.35 -12.97
CA ALA A 80 22.51 3.18 -14.07
C ALA A 80 22.72 1.66 -14.29
N ASP A 81 22.72 1.04 -15.47
CA ASP A 81 22.49 1.47 -16.84
C ASP A 81 22.20 0.24 -17.74
N LYS A 82 21.67 0.51 -18.93
CA LYS A 82 21.08 -0.38 -19.96
C LYS A 82 22.07 -1.28 -20.72
N LYS A 83 21.54 -2.29 -21.44
CA LYS A 83 21.64 -2.48 -22.94
C LYS A 83 20.55 -3.46 -23.43
N GLU A 84 19.49 -2.99 -24.13
CA GLU A 84 19.32 -2.79 -25.60
C GLU A 84 18.77 -4.08 -26.29
N ASN A 85 17.57 -4.14 -26.89
CA ASN A 85 17.10 -3.39 -28.07
C ASN A 85 15.56 -3.24 -28.19
N GLU A 86 15.14 -2.04 -28.61
CA GLU A 86 14.15 -1.66 -29.66
C GLU A 86 12.70 -2.21 -29.60
N ASP A 87 11.60 -1.46 -29.74
CA ASP A 87 11.38 -0.04 -30.08
C ASP A 87 9.88 0.35 -29.87
N VAL A 88 9.63 1.66 -29.76
CA VAL A 88 8.37 2.42 -30.00
C VAL A 88 7.27 2.59 -28.93
N ALA A 89 7.10 3.88 -28.58
CA ALA A 89 5.89 4.68 -28.29
C ALA A 89 5.30 4.81 -26.86
N GLU A 90 5.66 5.95 -26.25
CA GLU A 90 4.75 7.04 -25.81
C GLU A 90 3.65 6.77 -24.77
N ASN A 91 3.90 7.19 -23.51
CA ASN A 91 3.34 8.41 -22.91
C ASN A 91 3.56 8.44 -21.38
N GLU A 92 4.46 9.34 -20.96
CA GLU A 92 4.49 9.95 -19.61
C GLU A 92 3.29 10.90 -19.46
N PRO A 93 2.75 11.12 -18.23
CA PRO A 93 3.31 12.23 -17.45
C PRO A 93 3.35 12.01 -15.93
N ALA A 94 4.52 12.30 -15.36
CA ALA A 94 4.76 13.43 -14.44
C ALA A 94 3.59 13.90 -13.56
N TYR A 95 3.77 13.66 -12.26
CA TYR A 95 3.05 14.23 -11.12
C TYR A 95 2.85 15.76 -11.20
N PRO A 96 1.68 16.26 -10.73
CA PRO A 96 1.60 17.61 -10.18
C PRO A 96 1.29 17.58 -8.68
N VAL A 97 2.18 18.21 -7.91
CA VAL A 97 1.98 18.64 -6.52
C VAL A 97 1.09 19.88 -6.55
N HIS A 98 -0.03 19.89 -5.83
CA HIS A 98 -0.81 21.11 -5.61
C HIS A 98 -1.06 21.35 -4.12
N GLU A 99 -0.45 22.44 -3.64
CA GLU A 99 -0.74 23.15 -2.39
C GLU A 99 -1.65 24.35 -2.71
N ASN A 100 -2.48 24.73 -1.73
CA ASN A 100 -3.37 25.91 -1.65
C ASN A 100 -4.81 25.70 -2.14
N GLY A 101 -5.70 25.56 -1.16
CA GLY A 101 -7.13 25.53 -1.32
C GLY A 101 -7.77 26.92 -1.27
N LEU A 102 -8.85 27.05 -2.02
CA LEU A 102 -9.96 27.99 -1.86
C LEU A 102 -11.13 27.47 -2.74
N VAL A 103 -12.37 27.83 -2.37
CA VAL A 103 -13.71 27.50 -2.95
C VAL A 103 -14.36 26.25 -2.32
N SER A 104 -15.25 26.38 -1.33
CA SER A 104 -16.64 26.92 -1.27
C SER A 104 -17.71 26.02 -1.90
N GLU A 105 -18.56 25.50 -1.01
CA GLU A 105 -20.01 25.23 -1.15
C GLU A 105 -20.52 24.28 -2.25
N ASN A 106 -20.84 23.04 -1.85
CA ASN A 106 -22.23 22.56 -2.01
C ASN A 106 -22.54 21.43 -1.02
N GLN A 107 -23.53 21.71 -0.16
CA GLN A 107 -24.03 20.82 0.88
C GLN A 107 -24.90 19.73 0.26
N GLN A 108 -24.39 18.50 0.24
CA GLN A 108 -25.27 17.34 0.39
C GLN A 108 -25.01 16.79 1.79
N GLN A 109 -25.78 17.32 2.75
CA GLN A 109 -25.90 16.74 4.08
C GLN A 109 -26.46 15.32 3.92
N MET A 110 -25.57 14.33 3.85
CA MET A 110 -25.93 12.96 4.17
C MET A 110 -26.50 12.97 5.58
N ILE A 111 -27.81 12.76 5.72
CA ILE A 111 -28.47 12.57 7.00
C ILE A 111 -27.89 11.29 7.61
N GLN A 112 -26.85 11.41 8.44
CA GLN A 112 -26.19 10.28 9.08
C GLN A 112 -27.04 9.80 10.26
N THR A 113 -28.10 9.04 9.99
CA THR A 113 -28.87 8.37 11.04
C THR A 113 -28.09 7.14 11.51
N SER A 114 -27.52 7.23 12.70
CA SER A 114 -26.91 6.08 13.37
C SER A 114 -27.97 5.32 14.16
N THR A 115 -28.03 3.99 14.02
CA THR A 115 -28.92 3.12 14.80
C THR A 115 -28.10 2.05 15.52
N PHE A 116 -28.69 1.37 16.50
CA PHE A 116 -28.01 0.29 17.22
C PHE A 116 -28.40 -1.07 16.65
N CYS A 117 -27.41 -1.93 16.42
CA CYS A 117 -27.63 -3.28 15.93
C CYS A 117 -28.42 -4.11 16.96
N PRO A 118 -29.59 -4.68 16.65
CA PRO A 118 -30.40 -5.44 17.60
C PRO A 118 -29.75 -6.76 18.04
N HIS A 119 -28.72 -7.23 17.32
CA HIS A 119 -28.01 -8.47 17.65
C HIS A 119 -26.84 -8.27 18.61
N CYS A 120 -26.24 -7.08 18.67
CA CYS A 120 -25.03 -6.88 19.47
C CYS A 120 -24.92 -5.51 20.16
N GLY A 121 -25.91 -4.63 20.00
CA GLY A 121 -25.94 -3.31 20.64
C GLY A 121 -24.88 -2.33 20.16
N LYS A 122 -24.08 -2.66 19.13
CA LYS A 122 -23.09 -1.74 18.55
C LYS A 122 -23.78 -0.67 17.70
N LYS A 123 -23.33 0.58 17.82
CA LYS A 123 -23.82 1.71 17.02
C LYS A 123 -23.30 1.59 15.59
N VAL A 124 -24.21 1.51 14.62
CA VAL A 124 -23.91 1.36 13.19
C VAL A 124 -24.55 2.50 12.41
N ARG A 125 -23.92 2.89 11.30
CA ARG A 125 -24.43 3.93 10.39
C ARG A 125 -25.16 3.22 9.25
N VAL A 126 -26.40 3.63 9.00
CA VAL A 126 -27.20 3.09 7.89
C VAL A 126 -27.46 4.22 6.90
N GLY A 127 -27.21 3.96 5.62
CA GLY A 127 -27.56 4.85 4.53
C GLY A 127 -28.81 4.31 3.82
N VAL A 128 -29.73 5.20 3.46
CA VAL A 128 -30.81 4.87 2.52
C VAL A 128 -30.40 5.32 1.12
N VAL A 129 -30.59 4.46 0.13
CA VAL A 129 -30.44 4.80 -1.28
C VAL A 129 -31.86 4.89 -1.84
N LEU A 130 -32.25 6.07 -2.33
CA LEU A 130 -33.46 6.22 -3.12
C LEU A 130 -33.18 5.62 -4.49
N LEU A 131 -33.95 4.60 -4.87
CA LEU A 131 -33.92 4.05 -6.22
C LEU A 131 -35.09 4.69 -6.97
N ASP A 132 -34.77 5.48 -7.99
CA ASP A 132 -35.75 6.01 -8.93
C ASP A 132 -36.07 4.90 -9.96
N ASN A 133 -37.37 4.66 -10.20
CA ASN A 133 -37.89 3.60 -11.08
C ASN A 133 -37.61 3.84 -12.56
#